data_AF-A0A7I8IUV5-F1
#
_entry.id   AF-A0A7I8IUV5-F1
#
_cell.length_a   1.000
_cell.length_b   1.000
_cell.length_c   1.000
_cell.angle_alpha   90.00
_cell.angle_beta   90.00
_cell.angle_gamma   90.00
#
_symmetry.space_group_name_H-M   'P 1'
#
loop_
_entity.id
_entity.type
_entity.pdbx_description
1 polymer ?
#
loop_
_entity_poly.entity_id
_entity_poly.type
_entity_poly.pdbx_seq_one_letter_code
_entity_poly.pdbx_strand_id
1 'polypeptide(L)'
;MGEEGVEKIVCPRSSQGLCAYHCLLNLKQEELIPKFRAEFKQLAAYLPCIPIEVLEDTYLKGLKLEIKSELTVYKPNGLGEIMDTLVQFEIHLQIV
;
A
#
# COMPACT_ATOMS: atom_id res chain seq x y z
N MET A 1 11.96 -34.73 -15.03
CA MET A 1 11.36 -33.59 -15.74
C MET A 1 10.23 -33.12 -14.86
N GLY A 2 10.25 -32.01 -14.15
CA GLY A 2 11.08 -30.81 -14.21
C GLY A 2 10.20 -29.79 -13.52
N GLU A 3 10.11 -29.83 -12.19
CA GLU A 3 9.32 -28.85 -11.45
C GLU A 3 10.08 -27.54 -11.50
N GLU A 4 9.53 -26.61 -12.29
CA GLU A 4 9.98 -25.23 -12.41
C GLU A 4 10.22 -24.67 -11.02
N GLY A 5 11.44 -24.18 -10.82
CA GLY A 5 11.82 -23.42 -9.65
C GLY A 5 10.96 -22.18 -9.56
N VAL A 6 9.86 -22.28 -8.80
CA VAL A 6 9.17 -21.10 -8.29
C VAL A 6 10.14 -20.49 -7.30
N GLU A 7 10.91 -19.51 -7.78
CA GLU A 7 11.76 -18.66 -6.99
C GLU A 7 10.89 -18.15 -5.83
N LYS A 8 11.07 -18.74 -4.65
CA LYS A 8 10.28 -18.40 -3.47
C LYS A 8 10.56 -16.93 -3.23
N ILE A 9 9.60 -16.08 -3.55
CA ILE A 9 9.68 -14.65 -3.26
C ILE A 9 9.79 -14.56 -1.74
N VAL A 10 11.01 -14.43 -1.24
CA VAL A 10 11.30 -14.35 0.19
C VAL A 10 10.71 -13.04 0.64
N CYS A 11 9.57 -13.10 1.31
CA CYS A 11 9.02 -11.96 2.03
C CYS A 11 10.13 -11.45 2.96
N PRO A 12 10.54 -10.17 2.89
CA PRO A 12 11.47 -9.63 3.87
C PRO A 12 10.76 -9.77 5.21
N ARG A 13 11.23 -10.69 6.04
CA ARG A 13 10.72 -10.79 7.41
C ARG A 13 10.89 -9.39 7.98
N SER A 14 9.80 -8.77 8.42
CA SER A 14 9.94 -7.62 9.30
C SER A 14 10.84 -8.02 10.46
N SER A 15 11.48 -7.08 11.15
CA SER A 15 12.30 -7.34 12.33
C SER A 15 11.55 -8.12 13.44
N GLN A 16 10.23 -8.27 13.29
CA GLN A 16 9.29 -9.01 14.15
C GLN A 16 8.89 -10.40 13.62
N GLY A 17 9.37 -10.85 12.46
CA GLY A 17 9.12 -12.20 11.92
C GLY A 17 7.74 -12.40 11.27
N LEU A 18 7.01 -11.33 10.93
CA LEU A 18 5.67 -11.40 10.35
C LEU A 18 5.72 -11.57 8.82
N CYS A 19 4.71 -12.23 8.23
CA CYS A 19 4.61 -12.42 6.78
C CYS A 19 4.10 -11.16 6.07
N ALA A 20 4.39 -11.01 4.77
CA ALA A 20 4.02 -9.82 3.99
C ALA A 20 2.53 -9.49 4.06
N TYR A 21 1.66 -10.51 4.10
CA TYR A 21 0.21 -10.33 4.27
C TYR A 21 -0.14 -9.63 5.59
N HIS A 22 0.45 -10.09 6.69
CA HIS A 22 0.21 -9.48 8.00
C HIS A 22 0.77 -8.06 8.08
N CYS A 23 1.95 -7.81 7.48
CA CYS A 23 2.50 -6.47 7.37
C CYS A 23 1.60 -5.54 6.55
N LEU A 24 1.04 -6.01 5.43
CA LEU A 24 0.15 -5.25 4.58
C LEU A 24 -1.13 -4.82 5.33
N LEU A 25 -1.77 -5.77 6.02
CA LEU A 25 -3.01 -5.50 6.78
C LEU A 25 -2.82 -4.51 7.93
N ASN A 26 -1.61 -4.42 8.49
CA ASN A 26 -1.29 -3.54 9.60
C ASN A 26 -0.53 -2.28 9.17
N LEU A 27 -0.29 -2.09 7.87
CA LEU A 27 0.43 -0.94 7.36
C LEU A 27 -0.37 0.33 7.63
N LYS A 28 0.26 1.30 8.29
CA LYS A 28 -0.30 2.61 8.57
C LYS A 28 0.63 3.69 8.05
N GLN A 29 0.05 4.79 7.60
CA GLN A 29 0.79 5.98 7.20
C GLN A 29 1.35 6.67 8.46
N GLU A 30 2.55 6.30 8.88
CA GLU A 30 3.28 6.98 9.95
C GLU A 30 4.09 8.17 9.43
N GLU A 31 4.55 8.10 8.17
CA GLU A 31 5.36 9.12 7.51
C GLU A 31 4.62 9.78 6.31
N LEU A 32 5.40 10.39 5.41
CA LEU A 32 4.95 10.98 4.15
C LEU A 32 4.34 9.93 3.21
N ILE A 33 3.45 10.38 2.33
CA ILE A 33 2.73 9.53 1.36
C ILE A 33 3.67 8.72 0.44
N PRO A 34 4.82 9.20 -0.06
CA PRO A 34 5.68 8.47 -0.99
C PRO A 34 6.35 7.30 -0.29
N LYS A 35 6.71 7.48 0.99
CA LYS A 35 7.27 6.41 1.81
C LYS A 35 6.22 5.34 2.08
N PHE A 36 5.04 5.75 2.57
CA PHE A 36 3.91 4.84 2.77
C PHE A 36 3.54 4.09 1.48
N ARG A 37 3.48 4.78 0.34
CA ARG A 37 3.21 4.21 -0.99
C ARG A 37 4.29 3.21 -1.39
N ALA A 38 5.57 3.53 -1.16
CA ALA A 38 6.68 2.65 -1.48
C ALA A 38 6.62 1.36 -0.64
N GLU A 39 6.39 1.48 0.66
CA GLU A 39 6.22 0.34 1.57
C GLU A 39 5.03 -0.53 1.18
N PHE A 40 3.89 0.09 0.89
CA PHE A 40 2.71 -0.62 0.43
C PHE A 40 2.97 -1.38 -0.87
N LYS A 41 3.56 -0.72 -1.88
CA LYS A 41 3.89 -1.36 -3.17
C LYS A 41 4.86 -2.51 -3.00
N GLN A 42 5.86 -2.33 -2.14
CA GLN A 42 6.81 -3.39 -1.81
C GLN A 42 6.08 -4.59 -1.22
N LEU A 43 5.22 -4.40 -0.20
CA LEU A 43 4.44 -5.48 0.41
C LEU A 43 3.46 -6.14 -0.56
N ALA A 44 2.76 -5.36 -1.38
CA ALA A 44 1.83 -5.86 -2.39
C ALA A 44 2.53 -6.68 -3.48
N ALA A 45 3.77 -6.35 -3.85
CA ALA A 45 4.56 -7.11 -4.82
C ALA A 45 4.84 -8.55 -4.36
N TYR A 46 4.92 -8.80 -3.05
CA TYR A 46 5.05 -10.16 -2.49
C TYR A 46 3.72 -10.95 -2.51
N LEU A 47 2.61 -10.31 -2.86
CA LEU A 47 1.26 -10.83 -2.70
C LEU A 47 0.46 -10.78 -4.03
N PRO A 48 0.95 -11.44 -5.11
CA PRO A 48 0.36 -11.32 -6.45
C PRO A 48 -1.06 -11.88 -6.56
N CYS A 49 -1.49 -12.73 -5.62
CA CYS A 49 -2.80 -13.37 -5.63
C CYS A 49 -3.88 -12.58 -4.87
N ILE A 50 -3.57 -11.40 -4.34
CA ILE A 50 -4.56 -10.60 -3.60
C ILE A 50 -5.43 -9.81 -4.59
N PRO A 51 -6.76 -9.85 -4.45
CA PRO A 51 -7.66 -9.04 -5.25
C PRO A 51 -7.36 -7.55 -5.11
N ILE A 52 -7.44 -6.81 -6.21
CA ILE A 52 -7.16 -5.37 -6.21
C ILE A 52 -8.08 -4.59 -5.27
N GLU A 53 -9.33 -5.03 -5.10
CA GLU A 53 -10.30 -4.47 -4.15
C GLU A 53 -9.79 -4.56 -2.70
N VAL A 54 -9.15 -5.68 -2.34
CA VAL A 54 -8.56 -5.87 -1.00
C VAL A 54 -7.33 -4.96 -0.83
N LEU A 55 -6.52 -4.79 -1.88
CA LEU A 55 -5.39 -3.86 -1.86
C LEU A 55 -5.89 -2.41 -1.68
N GLU A 56 -6.95 -2.03 -2.37
CA GLU A 56 -7.59 -0.73 -2.26
C GLU A 56 -8.12 -0.46 -0.86
N ASP A 57 -8.94 -1.37 -0.32
CA ASP A 57 -9.45 -1.28 1.05
C ASP A 57 -8.33 -1.17 2.08
N THR A 58 -7.26 -1.95 1.91
CA THR A 58 -6.12 -1.95 2.82
C THR A 58 -5.32 -0.65 2.72
N TYR A 59 -5.10 -0.15 1.50
CA TYR A 59 -4.43 1.11 1.27
C TYR A 59 -5.20 2.26 1.90
N LEU A 60 -6.51 2.34 1.65
CA LEU A 60 -7.39 3.31 2.28
C LEU A 60 -7.33 3.19 3.80
N LYS A 61 -7.51 2.00 4.38
CA LYS A 61 -7.46 1.81 5.85
C LYS A 61 -6.17 2.33 6.46
N GLY A 62 -5.02 2.15 5.80
CA GLY A 62 -3.72 2.61 6.27
C GLY A 62 -3.52 4.13 6.29
N LEU A 63 -4.26 4.90 5.49
CA LEU A 63 -4.09 6.37 5.39
C LEU A 63 -4.57 7.13 6.64
N LYS A 64 -3.91 8.27 6.91
CA LYS A 64 -4.35 9.27 7.91
C LYS A 64 -5.75 9.79 7.56
N LEU A 65 -6.53 10.15 8.59
CA LEU A 65 -7.93 10.59 8.42
C LEU A 65 -8.06 11.92 7.64
N GLU A 66 -7.09 12.81 7.81
CA GLU A 66 -7.02 14.09 7.06
C GLU A 66 -6.91 13.84 5.55
N ILE A 67 -6.06 12.90 5.17
CA ILE A 67 -5.84 12.50 3.77
C ILE A 67 -7.08 11.80 3.18
N LYS A 68 -7.74 10.94 3.98
CA LYS A 68 -9.01 10.29 3.58
C LYS A 68 -10.11 11.31 3.30
N SER A 69 -10.13 12.40 4.07
CA SER A 69 -11.14 13.45 3.92
C SER A 69 -10.96 14.18 2.59
N GLU A 70 -9.72 14.49 2.21
CA GLU A 70 -9.38 15.03 0.88
C GLU A 70 -9.78 14.06 -0.25
N LEU A 71 -9.44 12.77 -0.13
CA LEU A 71 -9.82 11.76 -1.14
C LEU A 71 -11.34 11.69 -1.38
N THR A 72 -12.14 11.91 -0.33
CA THR A 72 -13.61 11.91 -0.43
C THR A 72 -14.13 13.06 -1.33
N VAL A 73 -13.41 14.19 -1.37
CA VAL A 73 -13.75 15.32 -2.23
C VAL A 73 -13.48 15.00 -3.71
N TYR A 74 -12.34 14.37 -3.99
CA TYR A 74 -11.90 14.09 -5.36
C TYR A 74 -12.50 12.81 -5.94
N LYS A 75 -13.01 11.90 -5.09
CA LYS A 75 -13.65 10.64 -5.49
C LYS A 75 -12.87 9.84 -6.55
N PRO A 76 -11.58 9.54 -6.34
CA PRO A 76 -10.83 8.71 -7.26
C PRO A 76 -11.40 7.29 -7.34
N ASN A 77 -11.29 6.65 -8.49
CA ASN A 77 -11.80 5.32 -8.77
C ASN A 77 -10.64 4.33 -8.98
N GLY A 78 -10.54 3.35 -8.09
CA GLY A 78 -9.48 2.35 -8.16
C GLY A 78 -8.20 2.78 -7.43
N LEU A 79 -7.46 1.78 -6.99
CA LEU A 79 -6.17 1.95 -6.30
C LEU A 79 -5.17 2.85 -7.05
N GLY A 80 -5.13 2.77 -8.38
CA GLY A 80 -4.23 3.59 -9.21
C GLY A 80 -4.54 5.08 -9.08
N GLU A 81 -5.79 5.48 -9.34
CA GLU A 81 -6.22 6.88 -9.23
C GLU A 81 -6.11 7.40 -7.81
N ILE A 82 -6.37 6.56 -6.79
CA ILE A 82 -6.13 6.92 -5.39
C ILE A 82 -4.66 7.30 -5.19
N MET A 83 -3.72 6.44 -5.60
CA MET A 83 -2.30 6.71 -5.43
C MET A 83 -1.83 7.95 -6.18
N ASP A 84 -2.30 8.17 -7.40
CA ASP A 84 -1.92 9.35 -8.20
C ASP A 84 -2.53 10.63 -7.62
N THR A 85 -3.78 10.58 -7.15
CA THR A 85 -4.43 11.71 -6.46
C THR A 85 -3.67 12.11 -5.20
N LEU A 86 -3.22 11.14 -4.41
CA LEU A 86 -2.43 11.42 -3.19
C LEU A 86 -1.08 12.06 -3.47
N VAL A 87 -0.43 11.71 -4.58
CA VAL A 87 0.80 12.38 -5.02
C VAL A 87 0.54 13.87 -5.31
N GLN A 88 -0.65 14.22 -5.83
CA GLN A 88 -1.03 15.61 -6.07
C GLN A 88 -1.33 16.37 -4.77
N PHE A 89 -1.89 15.70 -3.75
CA PHE A 89 -2.18 16.32 -2.46
C PHE A 89 -0.92 16.73 -1.71
N GLU A 90 0.15 15.93 -1.75
CA GLU A 90 1.42 16.33 -1.12
C GLU A 90 2.06 17.58 -1.72
N ILE A 91 1.83 17.85 -3.01
CA ILE A 91 2.33 19.07 -3.65
C ILE A 91 1.64 20.32 -3.07
N HIS A 92 0.38 20.18 -2.63
CA HIS A 92 -0.41 21.29 -2.08
C HIS A 92 -0.47 21.33 -0.55
N LEU A 93 -0.30 20.19 0.11
CA LEU A 93 -0.47 20.02 1.54
C LEU A 93 0.84 19.44 2.08
N GLN A 94 1.68 20.29 2.69
CA GLN A 94 2.81 19.86 3.50
C GLN A 94 2.30 19.14 4.78
N ILE A 95 1.60 18.02 4.62
CA ILE A 95 1.09 17.23 5.74
C ILE A 95 2.21 16.33 6.23
N VAL A 96 2.85 16.81 7.30
CA VAL A 96 3.84 16.14 8.14
C VAL A 96 3.13 15.09 9.02
#